data_AF-A0A0W8IKM7-F1
#
_entry.id   AF-A0A0W8IKM7-F1
#
_cell.length_a   1.000
_cell.length_b   1.000
_cell.length_c   1.000
_cell.angle_alpha   90.00
_cell.angle_beta   90.00
_cell.angle_gamma   90.00
#
_symmetry.space_group_name_H-M   'P 1'
#
loop_
_entity.id
_entity.type
_entity.pdbx_description
1 polymer ?
#
loop_
_entity_poly.entity_id
_entity_poly.type
_entity_poly.pdbx_seq_one_letter_code
_entity_poly.pdbx_strand_id
1 'polypeptide(L)'
;MAEVVEVLHPRQLRLGRAEDPQDSLLLVSESSGRQWRVPAGSSAEPAAVIRACGAELALLLWGRLEESGLTVSGDARAAAAVLAGPLTP
;
A
#
# COMPACT_ATOMS: atom_id res chain seq x y z
N MET A 1 11.36 -4.43 -0.12
CA MET A 1 9.96 -4.43 -0.59
C MET A 1 9.27 -5.77 -0.35
N ALA A 2 9.80 -6.90 -0.85
CA ALA A 2 9.24 -8.24 -0.55
C ALA A 2 9.07 -8.48 0.96
N GLU A 3 10.05 -8.11 1.78
CA GLU A 3 9.97 -8.26 3.24
C GLU A 3 8.81 -7.49 3.91
N VAL A 4 8.45 -6.31 3.41
CA VAL A 4 7.34 -5.52 3.98
C VAL A 4 5.99 -6.18 3.65
N VAL A 5 5.82 -6.57 2.39
CA VAL A 5 4.55 -7.12 1.88
C VAL A 5 4.35 -8.58 2.32
N GLU A 6 5.42 -9.36 2.36
CA GLU A 6 5.35 -10.81 2.60
C GLU A 6 5.57 -11.18 4.07
N VAL A 7 6.26 -10.35 4.87
CA VAL A 7 6.64 -10.69 6.25
C VAL A 7 6.04 -9.73 7.28
N LEU A 8 6.17 -8.42 7.06
CA LEU A 8 5.79 -7.42 8.08
C LEU A 8 4.29 -7.13 8.11
N HIS A 9 3.64 -6.94 6.95
CA HIS A 9 2.21 -6.63 6.87
C HIS A 9 1.31 -7.76 7.43
N PRO A 10 1.53 -9.05 7.11
CA PRO A 10 0.74 -10.14 7.69
C PRO A 10 0.90 -10.25 9.21
N ARG A 11 2.07 -9.88 9.74
CA ARG A 11 2.34 -9.89 11.18
C ARG A 11 1.54 -8.81 11.91
N GLN A 12 1.36 -7.63 11.32
CA GLN A 12 0.57 -6.55 11.94
C GLN A 12 -0.93 -6.84 11.98
N LEU A 13 -1.48 -7.43 10.91
CA LEU A 13 -2.86 -7.93 10.90
C LEU A 13 -3.10 -8.97 12.01
N ARG A 14 -2.13 -9.88 12.20
CA ARG A 14 -2.21 -10.90 13.26
C ARG A 14 -2.10 -10.34 14.68
N LEU A 15 -1.62 -9.10 14.85
CA LEU A 15 -1.49 -8.43 16.15
C LEU A 15 -2.75 -7.61 16.51
N GLY A 16 -3.77 -7.55 15.65
CA GLY A 16 -5.05 -6.89 15.94
C GLY A 16 -4.94 -5.36 16.09
N ARG A 17 -3.93 -4.74 15.48
CA ARG A 17 -3.64 -3.29 15.59
C ARG A 17 -4.16 -2.46 14.41
N ALA A 18 -4.79 -3.10 13.44
CA ALA A 18 -5.39 -2.48 12.28
C ALA A 18 -6.90 -2.70 12.30
N GLU A 19 -7.67 -1.62 12.25
CA GLU A 19 -9.09 -1.70 11.88
C GLU A 19 -9.13 -2.01 10.37
N ASP A 20 -9.90 -3.03 9.98
CA ASP A 20 -9.86 -3.62 8.64
C ASP A 20 -10.29 -2.55 7.62
N PRO A 21 -9.37 -2.02 6.79
CA PRO A 21 -9.73 -0.94 5.88
C PRO A 21 -10.70 -1.49 4.83
N GLN A 22 -11.57 -0.67 4.23
CA GLN A 22 -12.63 -1.19 3.35
C GLN A 22 -12.16 -1.37 1.89
N ASP A 23 -11.08 -0.69 1.48
CA ASP A 23 -10.63 -0.53 0.10
C ASP A 23 -9.18 -0.98 -0.14
N SER A 24 -8.92 -1.76 -1.19
CA SER A 24 -7.56 -2.27 -1.47
C SER A 24 -6.72 -1.34 -2.36
N LEU A 25 -5.40 -1.35 -2.18
CA LEU A 25 -4.46 -0.52 -2.95
C LEU A 25 -3.50 -1.40 -3.76
N LEU A 26 -3.26 -1.06 -5.03
CA LEU A 26 -2.25 -1.72 -5.86
C LEU A 26 -1.02 -0.85 -6.03
N LEU A 27 0.15 -1.36 -5.65
CA LEU A 27 1.45 -0.71 -5.86
C LEU A 27 2.15 -1.38 -7.04
N VAL A 28 2.63 -0.61 -8.00
CA VAL A 28 3.29 -1.10 -9.21
C VAL A 28 4.68 -0.46 -9.32
N SER A 29 5.72 -1.29 -9.22
CA SER A 29 7.09 -0.84 -9.46
C SER A 29 7.33 -0.68 -10.95
N GLU A 30 7.57 0.55 -11.38
CA GLU A 30 7.90 0.83 -12.78
C GLU A 30 9.28 0.28 -13.16
N SER A 31 10.21 0.27 -12.20
CA SER A 31 11.57 -0.22 -12.40
C SER A 31 11.68 -1.74 -12.57
N SER A 32 10.70 -2.51 -12.10
CA SER A 32 10.75 -3.99 -12.13
C SER A 32 9.49 -4.65 -12.70
N GLY A 33 8.45 -3.88 -12.99
CA GLY A 33 7.12 -4.38 -13.37
C GLY A 33 6.39 -5.14 -12.26
N ARG A 34 6.99 -5.28 -11.08
CA ARG A 34 6.40 -6.02 -9.95
C ARG A 34 5.21 -5.27 -9.39
N GLN A 35 4.23 -6.04 -8.94
CA GLN A 35 3.00 -5.51 -8.36
C GLN A 35 2.81 -6.07 -6.96
N TRP A 36 2.42 -5.21 -6.03
CA TRP A 36 2.06 -5.58 -4.67
C TRP A 36 0.67 -5.05 -4.38
N ARG A 37 -0.25 -5.93 -4.02
CA ARG A 37 -1.55 -5.51 -3.51
C ARG A 37 -1.43 -5.38 -2.00
N VAL A 38 -1.74 -4.20 -1.49
CA VAL A 38 -1.93 -3.98 -0.05
C VAL A 38 -3.39 -4.34 0.24
N PRO A 39 -3.66 -5.49 0.90
CA PRO A 39 -5.01 -5.87 1.23
C PRO A 39 -5.52 -4.95 2.33
N ALA A 40 -6.68 -4.40 2.07
CA ALA A 40 -7.38 -3.46 2.91
C ALA A 40 -8.85 -3.72 2.53
N GLY A 41 -9.48 -4.69 3.20
CA GLY A 41 -10.91 -4.96 3.02
C GLY A 41 -11.29 -6.07 2.05
N SER A 42 -12.60 -6.32 2.00
CA SER A 42 -13.21 -7.48 1.32
C SER A 42 -13.35 -7.32 -0.20
N SER A 43 -13.01 -6.15 -0.76
CA SER A 43 -13.13 -5.92 -2.21
C SER A 43 -11.96 -6.53 -2.98
N ALA A 44 -12.27 -7.29 -4.03
CA ALA A 44 -11.28 -7.91 -4.91
C ALA A 44 -10.60 -6.91 -5.87
N GLU A 45 -11.25 -5.77 -6.12
CA GLU A 45 -10.74 -4.71 -6.99
C GLU A 45 -10.04 -3.62 -6.17
N PRO A 46 -8.87 -3.12 -6.63
CA PRO A 46 -8.18 -2.02 -5.98
C PRO A 46 -8.91 -0.70 -6.25
N ALA A 47 -9.17 0.07 -5.20
CA ALA A 47 -9.74 1.42 -5.31
C ALA A 47 -8.76 2.39 -5.99
N ALA A 48 -7.45 2.14 -5.84
CA ALA A 48 -6.42 2.93 -6.49
C ALA A 48 -5.16 2.12 -6.84
N VAL A 49 -4.39 2.66 -7.78
CA VAL A 49 -3.11 2.14 -8.24
C VAL A 49 -2.05 3.22 -8.09
N ILE A 50 -0.94 2.93 -7.42
CA ILE A 50 0.23 3.82 -7.31
C ILE A 50 1.38 3.23 -8.11
N ARG A 51 1.96 4.04 -9.00
CA ARG A 51 3.12 3.70 -9.82
C ARG A 51 4.31 4.57 -9.42
N ALA A 52 5.42 3.92 -9.07
CA ALA A 52 6.67 4.58 -8.73
C ALA A 52 7.86 3.61 -8.83
N CYS A 53 9.09 4.08 -8.62
CA CYS A 53 10.22 3.17 -8.51
C CYS A 53 10.15 2.35 -7.20
N GLY A 54 10.85 1.20 -7.15
CA GLY A 54 10.80 0.34 -5.97
C GLY A 54 11.28 1.00 -4.66
N ALA A 55 12.16 2.01 -4.75
CA ALA A 55 12.62 2.76 -3.58
C ALA A 55 11.53 3.72 -3.05
N GLU A 56 10.82 4.40 -3.94
CA GLU A 56 9.72 5.30 -3.58
C GLU A 56 8.54 4.54 -2.98
N LEU A 57 8.15 3.41 -3.59
CA LEU A 57 7.10 2.55 -3.03
C LEU A 57 7.47 2.01 -1.64
N ALA A 58 8.75 1.74 -1.38
CA ALA A 58 9.21 1.37 -0.06
C ALA A 58 9.10 2.55 0.92
N LEU A 59 9.51 3.75 0.54
CA LEU A 59 9.37 4.93 1.41
C LEU A 59 7.91 5.24 1.72
N LEU A 60 7.03 5.11 0.72
CA LEU A 60 5.59 5.29 0.84
C LEU A 60 4.98 4.35 1.88
N LEU A 61 5.29 3.04 1.80
CA LEU A 61 4.80 2.04 2.75
C LEU A 61 5.29 2.26 4.19
N TRP A 62 6.42 2.94 4.36
CA TRP A 62 6.98 3.27 5.67
C TRP A 62 6.54 4.64 6.18
N GLY A 63 5.62 5.33 5.50
CA GLY A 63 5.17 6.67 5.86
C GLY A 63 6.28 7.73 5.76
N ARG A 64 7.32 7.49 4.95
CA ARG A 64 8.47 8.38 4.75
C ARG A 64 8.43 9.16 3.43
N LEU A 65 7.39 8.94 2.65
CA LEU A 65 7.09 9.65 1.41
C LEU A 65 5.58 9.80 1.31
N GLU A 66 5.11 10.97 0.93
CA GLU A 66 3.69 11.20 0.61
C GLU A 66 3.40 10.79 -0.84
N GLU A 67 2.19 10.30 -1.09
CA GLU A 67 1.71 9.94 -2.42
C GLU A 67 1.52 11.15 -3.35
N SER A 68 1.51 12.38 -2.81
CA SER A 68 1.29 13.63 -3.55
C SER A 68 2.31 13.88 -4.68
N GLY A 69 3.47 13.23 -4.62
CA GLY A 69 4.50 13.26 -5.66
C GLY A 69 4.52 12.05 -6.60
N LEU A 70 3.62 11.08 -6.43
CA LEU A 70 3.60 9.81 -7.17
C LEU A 70 2.45 9.75 -8.18
N THR A 71 2.57 8.84 -9.14
CA THR A 71 1.50 8.59 -10.10
C THR A 71 0.41 7.75 -9.44
N VAL A 72 -0.71 8.39 -9.09
CA VAL A 72 -1.91 7.72 -8.55
C VAL A 72 -2.99 7.67 -9.62
N SER A 73 -3.59 6.50 -9.81
CA SER A 73 -4.74 6.28 -10.69
C SER A 73 -5.90 5.68 -9.89
N GLY A 74 -7.14 6.12 -10.13
CA GLY A 74 -8.31 5.71 -9.35
C GLY A 74 -8.63 6.71 -8.23
N ASP A 75 -9.09 6.21 -7.08
CA ASP A 75 -9.48 7.04 -5.94
C ASP A 75 -8.28 7.42 -5.06
N ALA A 76 -7.76 8.64 -5.25
CA ALA A 76 -6.66 9.17 -4.46
C ALA A 76 -6.98 9.32 -2.96
N ARG A 77 -8.26 9.54 -2.60
CA ARG A 77 -8.67 9.63 -1.19
C ARG A 77 -8.68 8.26 -0.53
N ALA A 78 -9.12 7.23 -1.26
CA ALA A 78 -9.02 5.84 -0.80
C ALA A 78 -7.54 5.43 -0.64
N ALA A 79 -6.67 5.83 -1.58
CA ALA A 79 -5.24 5.59 -1.46
C ALA A 79 -4.63 6.23 -0.20
N ALA A 80 -4.93 7.51 0.06
CA ALA A 80 -4.48 8.21 1.25
C ALA A 80 -5.00 7.55 2.55
N ALA A 81 -6.27 7.11 2.57
CA ALA A 81 -6.86 6.44 3.72
C ALA A 81 -6.18 5.09 4.04
N VAL A 82 -5.84 4.31 3.00
CA VAL A 82 -5.10 3.05 3.16
C VAL A 82 -3.67 3.31 3.66
N LEU A 83 -2.99 4.31 3.10
CA LEU A 83 -1.62 4.69 3.48
C LEU A 83 -1.52 5.27 4.89
N ALA A 84 -2.57 5.95 5.37
CA ALA A 84 -2.68 6.44 6.74
C ALA A 84 -2.94 5.33 7.78
N GLY A 85 -3.30 4.12 7.32
CA GLY A 85 -3.49 2.95 8.18
C GLY A 85 -2.15 2.37 8.67
N PRO A 86 -2.19 1.44 9.65
CA PRO A 86 -1.00 0.82 10.22
C PRO A 86 -0.42 -0.25 9.27
N LEU A 87 0.16 0.20 8.15
CA LEU A 87 0.80 -0.64 7.14
C LEU A 87 2.18 -1.18 7.57
N THR A 88 2.83 -0.47 8.50
CA THR A 88 4.13 -0.83 9.08
C THR A 88 4.08 -0.68 10.62
N PRO A 89 4.97 -1.35 11.39
CA PRO A 89 4.96 -1.39 12.86
C PRO A 89 5.06 -0.04 13.57
#